data_AF-A0A7J8SX21-F1
#
_entry.id   AF-A0A7J8SX21-F1
#
_cell.length_a   1.000
_cell.length_b   1.000
_cell.length_c   1.000
_cell.angle_alpha   90.00
_cell.angle_beta   90.00
_cell.angle_gamma   90.00
#
_symmetry.space_group_name_H-M   'P 1'
#
loop_
_entity.id
_entity.type
_entity.pdbx_description
1 polymer ?
#
loop_
_entity_poly.entity_id
_entity_poly.type
_entity_poly.pdbx_seq_one_letter_code
_entity_poly.pdbx_strand_id
1 'polypeptide(L)'
;MTVILEKHESESLWGRFYNWITSTENRLYIEWFGVLMIPTLLIATFVFIITFIATPPIDIDGIREPVFGYLLYENNIIYGVIIPTFAAIEWELSFCQDMRPWTTVAYSAPVVVATTVFLIYPIG
;
A
#
# COMPACT_ATOMS: atom_id res chain seq x y z
N MET A 1 -14.52 -8.94 -57.35
CA MET A 1 -14.58 -7.82 -56.39
C MET A 1 -15.15 -8.37 -55.08
N THR A 2 -14.36 -9.18 -54.39
CA THR A 2 -14.70 -9.74 -53.07
C THR A 2 -14.35 -8.68 -52.05
N VAL A 3 -15.35 -7.91 -51.66
CA VAL A 3 -15.24 -6.92 -50.58
C VAL A 3 -14.90 -7.73 -49.34
N ILE A 4 -13.63 -7.68 -48.97
CA ILE A 4 -13.14 -8.05 -47.66
C ILE A 4 -13.96 -7.16 -46.73
N LEU A 5 -15.00 -7.75 -46.14
CA LEU A 5 -15.64 -7.18 -44.97
C LEU A 5 -14.54 -7.16 -43.92
N GLU A 6 -13.76 -6.08 -43.91
CA GLU A 6 -13.07 -5.63 -42.72
C GLU A 6 -14.16 -5.52 -41.67
N LYS A 7 -14.32 -6.62 -40.93
CA LYS A 7 -14.92 -6.65 -39.63
C LYS A 7 -14.00 -5.79 -38.78
N HIS A 8 -14.12 -4.49 -38.95
CA HIS A 8 -13.69 -3.49 -37.98
C HIS A 8 -14.64 -3.68 -36.81
N GLU A 9 -14.49 -4.83 -36.12
CA GLU A 9 -15.03 -5.04 -34.79
C GLU A 9 -14.45 -3.89 -34.00
N SER A 10 -15.27 -2.86 -33.75
CA SER A 10 -14.94 -1.84 -32.80
C SER A 10 -14.74 -2.57 -31.48
N GLU A 11 -13.51 -2.99 -31.18
CA GLU A 11 -13.22 -3.63 -29.91
C GLU A 11 -13.73 -2.69 -28.83
N SER A 12 -14.64 -3.21 -27.99
CA SER A 12 -15.17 -2.44 -26.89
C SER A 12 -14.02 -1.89 -26.04
N LEU A 13 -14.21 -0.76 -25.37
CA LEU A 13 -13.19 -0.21 -24.46
C LEU A 13 -12.70 -1.26 -23.46
N TRP A 14 -13.59 -2.19 -23.07
CA TRP A 14 -13.29 -3.32 -22.22
C TRP A 14 -12.39 -4.37 -22.89
N GLY A 15 -12.63 -4.71 -24.17
CA GLY A 15 -11.78 -5.63 -24.94
C GLY A 15 -10.36 -5.10 -25.11
N ARG A 16 -10.22 -3.80 -25.38
CA ARG A 16 -8.91 -3.13 -25.45
C ARG A 16 -8.17 -3.14 -24.11
N PHE A 17 -8.91 -2.91 -23.01
CA PHE A 17 -8.35 -2.94 -21.66
C PHE A 17 -7.90 -4.35 -21.26
N TYR A 18 -8.72 -5.37 -21.54
CA TYR A 18 -8.37 -6.78 -21.33
C TYR A 18 -7.09 -7.15 -22.08
N ASN A 19 -7.05 -6.89 -23.39
CA ASN A 19 -5.90 -7.17 -24.25
C ASN A 19 -4.63 -6.45 -23.75
N TRP A 20 -4.76 -5.24 -23.20
CA TRP A 20 -3.64 -4.49 -22.63
C TRP A 20 -3.13 -5.07 -21.31
N ILE A 21 -4.03 -5.45 -20.39
CA ILE A 21 -3.65 -6.04 -19.09
C ILE A 21 -2.93 -7.38 -19.28
N THR A 22 -3.42 -8.21 -20.20
CA THR A 22 -2.86 -9.55 -20.45
C THR A 22 -1.74 -9.55 -21.50
N SER A 23 -1.33 -8.37 -22.00
CA SER A 23 -0.28 -8.28 -23.01
C SER A 23 1.09 -8.69 -22.45
N THR A 24 1.76 -9.59 -23.15
CA THR A 24 3.15 -9.99 -22.89
C THR A 24 4.18 -9.04 -23.48
N GLU A 25 3.75 -8.03 -24.25
CA GLU A 25 4.63 -7.02 -24.85
C GLU A 25 4.94 -5.86 -23.90
N ASN A 26 4.20 -5.75 -22.79
CA ASN A 26 4.49 -4.77 -21.74
C ASN A 26 5.81 -5.12 -21.04
N ARG A 27 6.67 -4.11 -20.79
CA ARG A 27 7.95 -4.29 -20.08
C ARG A 27 7.80 -4.87 -18.67
N LEU A 28 6.71 -4.52 -17.99
CA LEU A 28 6.32 -5.08 -16.72
C LEU A 28 4.99 -5.78 -16.93
N TYR A 29 4.95 -7.06 -16.58
CA TYR A 29 3.75 -7.86 -16.70
C TYR A 29 2.74 -7.47 -15.61
N ILE A 30 1.50 -7.18 -16.02
CA ILE A 30 0.46 -6.66 -15.12
C ILE A 30 -0.49 -7.79 -14.75
N GLU A 31 -1.22 -8.37 -15.71
CA GLU A 31 -2.34 -9.27 -15.44
C GLU A 31 -3.38 -8.70 -14.45
N TRP A 32 -4.41 -9.48 -14.14
CA TRP A 32 -5.40 -9.10 -13.12
C TRP A 32 -4.78 -8.93 -11.73
N PHE A 33 -3.68 -9.62 -11.44
CA PHE A 33 -2.97 -9.47 -10.18
C PHE A 33 -2.27 -8.11 -10.06
N GLY A 34 -1.60 -7.65 -11.12
CA GLY A 34 -0.90 -6.36 -11.16
C GLY A 34 -1.84 -5.17 -11.01
N VAL A 35 -3.09 -5.30 -11.46
CA VAL A 35 -4.12 -4.26 -11.26
C VAL A 35 -4.36 -4.00 -9.76
N LEU A 36 -4.26 -5.02 -8.90
CA LEU A 36 -4.38 -4.87 -7.44
C LEU A 36 -3.02 -4.62 -6.77
N MET A 37 -1.97 -5.30 -7.22
CA MET A 37 -0.64 -5.21 -6.64
C MET A 37 -0.03 -3.82 -6.79
N ILE A 38 -0.11 -3.20 -7.97
CA ILE A 38 0.51 -1.89 -8.23
C ILE A 38 0.00 -0.81 -7.27
N PRO A 39 -1.33 -0.57 -7.14
CA PRO A 39 -1.81 0.47 -6.22
C PRO A 39 -1.53 0.13 -4.76
N THR A 40 -1.66 -1.14 -4.34
CA THR A 40 -1.41 -1.53 -2.93
C THR A 40 0.06 -1.36 -2.54
N LEU A 41 0.99 -1.76 -3.40
CA LEU A 41 2.42 -1.66 -3.15
C LEU A 41 2.90 -0.20 -3.19
N LEU A 42 2.34 0.62 -4.09
CA LEU A 42 2.59 2.06 -4.11
C LEU A 42 2.13 2.71 -2.80
N ILE A 43 0.89 2.47 -2.37
CA ILE A 43 0.37 3.03 -1.11
C ILE A 43 1.24 2.57 0.06
N ALA A 44 1.57 1.28 0.16
CA ALA A 44 2.43 0.76 1.22
C ALA A 44 3.81 1.43 1.24
N THR A 45 4.41 1.63 0.07
CA THR A 45 5.72 2.30 -0.03
C THR A 45 5.64 3.76 0.38
N PHE A 46 4.61 4.49 -0.08
CA PHE A 46 4.43 5.89 0.28
C PHE A 46 4.21 6.07 1.78
N VAL A 47 3.34 5.26 2.37
CA VAL A 47 3.07 5.38 3.81
C VAL A 47 4.30 4.98 4.61
N PHE A 48 5.03 3.93 4.23
CA PHE A 48 6.31 3.57 4.85
C PHE A 48 7.30 4.75 4.87
N ILE A 49 7.49 5.43 3.74
CA ILE A 49 8.41 6.58 3.65
C ILE A 49 7.97 7.72 4.56
N ILE A 50 6.69 8.09 4.52
CA ILE A 50 6.14 9.20 5.30
C ILE A 50 6.26 8.91 6.80
N THR A 51 5.89 7.71 7.22
CA THR A 51 5.96 7.26 8.62
C THR A 51 7.40 7.22 9.11
N PHE A 52 8.33 6.71 8.32
CA PHE A 52 9.74 6.66 8.68
C PHE A 52 10.35 8.06 8.88
N ILE A 53 9.86 9.06 8.15
CA ILE A 53 10.37 10.43 8.24
C ILE A 53 9.70 11.21 9.38
N ALA A 54 8.36 11.14 9.51
CA ALA A 54 7.58 12.16 10.21
C ALA A 54 6.49 11.64 11.16
N THR A 55 6.56 10.38 11.59
CA THR A 55 5.61 9.84 12.58
C THR A 55 5.75 10.53 13.94
N PRO A 56 4.66 10.72 14.71
CA PRO A 56 4.75 11.21 16.09
C PRO A 56 5.39 10.17 17.03
N PRO A 57 5.90 10.58 18.21
CA PRO A 57 6.32 9.67 19.27
C PRO A 57 5.24 8.66 19.63
N ILE A 58 5.63 7.42 19.96
CA ILE A 58 4.69 6.34 20.30
C ILE A 58 5.05 5.75 21.66
N ASP A 59 4.07 5.70 22.56
CA ASP A 59 4.20 5.02 23.86
C ASP A 59 3.94 3.52 23.69
N ILE A 60 5.02 2.73 23.62
CA ILE A 60 4.96 1.28 23.33
C ILE A 60 4.43 0.50 24.53
N ASP A 61 4.86 0.89 25.72
CA ASP A 61 4.62 0.13 26.94
C ASP A 61 3.39 0.64 27.72
N GLY A 62 2.74 1.71 27.25
CA GLY A 62 1.57 2.31 27.90
C GLY A 62 1.89 2.96 29.25
N ILE A 63 3.17 3.19 29.52
CA ILE A 63 3.68 3.79 30.76
C ILE A 63 3.86 5.32 30.64
N ARG A 64 3.40 5.92 29.53
CA ARG A 64 3.56 7.33 29.18
C ARG A 64 5.01 7.72 28.90
N GLU A 65 5.80 6.78 28.38
CA GLU A 65 7.17 7.01 27.94
C GLU A 65 7.27 6.87 26.41
N PRO A 66 7.08 7.97 25.66
CA PRO A 66 7.10 7.92 24.21
C PRO A 66 8.48 7.56 23.66
N VAL A 67 8.50 6.56 22.78
CA VAL A 67 9.66 6.14 22.00
C VAL A 67 9.65 6.86 20.65
N PHE A 68 10.79 7.44 20.29
CA PHE A 68 10.97 8.18 19.04
C PHE A 68 11.75 7.32 18.03
N GLY A 69 11.07 6.85 16.98
CA GLY A 69 11.67 6.00 15.95
C GLY A 69 11.85 6.65 14.57
N TYR A 70 11.53 7.94 14.39
CA TYR A 70 11.49 8.61 13.08
C TYR A 70 12.69 9.55 12.85
N LEU A 71 13.04 9.78 11.58
CA LEU A 71 14.26 10.53 11.20
C LEU A 71 14.27 12.00 11.64
N LEU A 72 13.12 12.68 11.64
CA LEU A 72 13.06 14.09 12.05
C LEU A 72 13.37 14.32 13.53
N TYR A 73 13.39 13.28 14.37
CA TYR A 73 13.81 13.34 15.77
C TYR A 73 15.25 12.84 15.95
N GLU A 74 16.12 13.20 15.01
CA GLU A 74 17.57 12.95 15.08
C GLU A 74 17.97 11.45 15.11
N ASN A 75 17.06 10.56 14.68
CA ASN A 75 17.39 9.15 14.49
C ASN A 75 18.20 8.95 13.20
N ASN A 76 19.24 8.11 13.25
CA ASN A 76 19.96 7.65 12.06
C ASN A 76 19.20 6.52 11.35
N ILE A 77 19.56 6.19 10.11
CA ILE A 77 18.94 5.08 9.34
C ILE A 77 18.99 3.73 10.09
N ILE A 78 19.98 3.53 10.96
CA ILE A 78 20.12 2.31 11.79
C ILE A 78 19.17 2.30 12.99
N TYR A 79 18.88 3.48 13.57
CA TYR A 79 18.02 3.64 14.75
C TYR A 79 16.57 4.00 14.39
N GLY A 80 16.34 4.42 13.13
CA GLY A 80 15.01 4.65 12.60
C GLY A 80 14.23 3.34 12.58
N VAL A 81 13.12 3.29 13.29
CA VAL A 81 12.26 2.12 13.38
C VAL A 81 10.80 2.54 13.33
N ILE A 82 10.01 1.81 12.54
CA ILE A 82 8.56 1.91 12.59
C ILE A 82 8.12 1.03 13.74
N ILE A 83 7.64 1.67 14.80
CA ILE A 83 7.19 1.02 16.03
C ILE A 83 5.82 0.38 15.77
N PRO A 84 5.66 -0.95 15.96
CA PRO A 84 4.39 -1.62 15.76
C PRO A 84 3.54 -1.57 17.04
N THR A 85 2.45 -0.82 17.03
CA THR A 85 1.38 -0.94 18.05
C THR A 85 0.08 -1.37 17.38
N PHE A 86 -0.81 -2.03 18.13
CA PHE A 86 -2.11 -2.46 17.59
C PHE A 86 -2.85 -1.25 17.00
N ALA A 87 -3.21 -1.30 15.71
CA ALA A 87 -3.87 -0.22 14.97
C ALA A 87 -5.08 0.42 15.71
N ALA A 88 -5.84 -0.37 16.47
CA ALA A 88 -6.95 0.12 17.30
C ALA A 88 -6.48 0.96 18.50
N ILE A 89 -5.41 0.53 19.15
CA ILE A 89 -4.80 1.19 20.32
C ILE A 89 -4.08 2.47 19.88
N GLU A 90 -3.43 2.48 18.72
CA GLU A 90 -2.78 3.69 18.17
C GLU A 90 -3.76 4.80 17.79
N TRP A 91 -4.92 4.46 17.21
CA TRP A 91 -5.96 5.45 16.91
C TRP A 91 -6.49 6.08 18.20
N GLU A 92 -6.76 5.26 19.21
CA GLU A 92 -7.28 5.69 20.50
C GLU A 92 -6.23 6.50 21.29
N LEU A 93 -4.98 6.06 21.34
CA LEU A 93 -3.86 6.81 21.95
C LEU A 93 -3.57 8.12 21.22
N SER A 94 -3.59 8.13 19.88
CA SER A 94 -3.40 9.36 19.09
C SER A 94 -4.50 10.38 19.42
N PHE A 95 -5.74 9.92 19.60
CA PHE A 95 -6.85 10.78 20.00
C PHE A 95 -6.71 11.28 21.45
N CYS A 96 -6.26 10.43 22.36
CA CYS A 96 -6.01 10.81 23.76
C CYS A 96 -4.80 11.74 23.94
N GLN A 97 -3.84 11.73 23.01
CA GLN A 97 -2.60 12.54 23.08
C GLN A 97 -2.61 13.73 22.09
N ASP A 98 -3.74 14.02 21.43
CA ASP A 98 -3.86 15.05 20.38
C ASP A 98 -2.81 14.92 19.26
N MET A 99 -2.41 13.67 18.94
CA MET A 99 -1.40 13.35 17.93
C MET A 99 -2.03 12.92 16.60
N ARG A 100 -1.27 13.05 15.51
CA ARG A 100 -1.77 12.72 14.16
C ARG A 100 -1.77 11.19 13.96
N PRO A 101 -2.89 10.56 13.55
CA PRO A 101 -3.05 9.09 13.53
C PRO A 101 -2.41 8.41 12.30
N TRP A 102 -1.24 8.88 11.87
CA TRP A 102 -0.64 8.45 10.60
C TRP A 102 0.04 7.09 10.74
N THR A 103 0.40 6.68 11.96
CA THR A 103 1.00 5.37 12.24
C THR A 103 0.00 4.22 12.05
N THR A 104 -1.26 4.42 12.41
CA THR A 104 -2.34 3.44 12.19
C THR A 104 -2.54 3.15 10.70
N VAL A 105 -2.48 4.20 9.88
CA VAL A 105 -2.56 4.08 8.42
C VAL A 105 -1.34 3.33 7.88
N ALA A 106 -0.15 3.58 8.43
CA ALA A 106 1.08 2.87 8.07
C ALA A 106 1.05 1.39 8.36
N TYR A 107 0.51 1.00 9.51
CA TYR A 107 0.37 -0.40 9.89
C TYR A 107 -0.62 -1.15 8.99
N SER A 108 -1.67 -0.48 8.51
CA SER A 108 -2.68 -1.10 7.64
C SER A 108 -2.12 -1.55 6.30
N ALA A 109 -1.11 -0.86 5.76
CA ALA A 109 -0.61 -1.11 4.41
C ALA A 109 0.06 -2.49 4.21
N PRO A 110 1.03 -2.93 5.04
CA PRO A 110 1.60 -4.27 4.93
C PRO A 110 0.57 -5.37 5.25
N VAL A 111 -0.39 -5.11 6.13
CA VAL A 111 -1.49 -6.04 6.44
C VAL A 111 -2.39 -6.24 5.22
N VAL A 112 -2.73 -5.16 4.51
CA VAL A 112 -3.53 -5.21 3.26
C VAL A 112 -2.76 -5.95 2.15
N VAL A 113 -1.45 -5.71 2.00
CA VAL A 113 -0.61 -6.44 1.04
C VAL A 113 -0.58 -7.93 1.39
N ALA A 114 -0.33 -8.29 2.64
CA ALA A 114 -0.28 -9.69 3.08
C ALA A 114 -1.64 -10.39 2.90
N THR A 115 -2.75 -9.74 3.26
CA THR A 115 -4.09 -10.32 3.07
C THR A 115 -4.47 -10.43 1.60
N THR A 116 -4.11 -9.47 0.76
CA THR A 116 -4.34 -9.56 -0.68
C THR A 116 -3.57 -10.73 -1.31
N VAL A 117 -2.30 -10.91 -0.93
CA VAL A 117 -1.44 -11.96 -1.48
C VAL A 117 -1.77 -13.35 -0.91
N PHE A 118 -2.05 -13.48 0.39
CA PHE A 118 -2.21 -14.78 1.04
C PHE A 118 -3.66 -15.25 1.18
N LEU A 119 -4.64 -14.34 1.14
CA LEU A 119 -6.06 -14.71 1.28
C LEU A 119 -6.86 -14.48 0.02
N ILE A 120 -6.70 -13.34 -0.67
CA ILE A 120 -7.52 -13.03 -1.86
C ILE A 120 -7.02 -13.81 -3.08
N TYR A 121 -5.70 -13.88 -3.29
CA TYR A 121 -5.10 -14.58 -4.43
C TYR A 121 -5.51 -16.08 -4.56
N PRO A 122 -5.51 -16.91 -3.50
CA PRO A 122 -5.91 -18.33 -3.64
C PRO A 122 -7.42 -18.56 -3.82
N ILE A 123 -8.26 -17.52 -3.71
CA ILE A 123 -9.73 -17.63 -3.88
C ILE A 123 -10.16 -17.34 -5.33
N GLY A 124 -9.34 -16.60 -6.08
CA GLY A 124 -9.62 -16.15 -7.46
C GLY A 124 -9.23 -17.13 -8.55
#